data_AF-A0AAV6PK79-F1
#
_entry.id   AF-A0AAV6PK79-F1
#
_cell.length_a   1.000
_cell.length_b   1.000
_cell.length_c   1.000
_cell.angle_alpha   90.00
_cell.angle_beta   90.00
_cell.angle_gamma   90.00
#
_symmetry.space_group_name_H-M   'P 1'
#
loop_
_entity.id
_entity.type
_entity.pdbx_description
1 polymer ?
#
loop_
_entity_poly.entity_id
_entity_poly.type
_entity_poly.pdbx_seq_one_letter_code
_entity_poly.pdbx_strand_id
1 'polypeptide(L)'
;MGPFVSSHIAPPSTTHPADGPSCDRSELQKAELSSYTPRSLGHAPEWDCTRHTGARRCREESVHSQRHRPFPESATSLPSTLKQGSKLSQVSISRISPACVIFTDILSSPESIPSRSSGWPVVFFLPRFPYDCELQLDRANTAFKESGTLLNPDMRLKTAILDSLAEEIVKYKVYPSDNEVEEVAEALVSSHPCLKEPGSATGYGGWKVSLKYKLANYRRKLKRLGCPEVELNSLTNKPVDKCTPAYGVKKPRRAQVNYCPTYPSGESAETLEKIRENLLLDVRKRNNEDTLAAMMEKTFAHRRQEVIRDAPLIADYKTRWPALFCVRELTAEFKRITTVSLLSKFFSKLDAHSSKLMRVSGKKGGVQG
;
A
#
# COMPACT_ATOMS: atom_id res chain seq x y z
N MET A 1 67.40 55.71 -8.01
CA MET A 1 67.53 56.40 -6.70
C MET A 1 66.91 55.51 -5.65
N GLY A 2 67.62 55.32 -4.53
CA GLY A 2 67.30 54.35 -3.48
C GLY A 2 66.14 54.73 -2.55
N PRO A 3 65.93 53.90 -1.50
CA PRO A 3 64.69 53.79 -0.72
C PRO A 3 64.67 54.65 0.56
N PHE A 4 63.52 54.76 1.21
CA PHE A 4 63.42 55.18 2.61
C PHE A 4 62.41 54.32 3.40
N VAL A 5 62.74 54.17 4.67
CA VAL A 5 62.38 53.12 5.65
C VAL A 5 61.59 53.72 6.83
N SER A 6 61.01 52.85 7.66
CA SER A 6 60.62 52.98 9.09
C SER A 6 59.16 53.31 9.40
N SER A 7 58.49 52.71 10.41
CA SER A 7 58.94 51.88 11.54
C SER A 7 57.77 51.14 12.23
N HIS A 8 58.08 50.00 12.84
CA HIS A 8 57.30 49.23 13.82
C HIS A 8 56.95 50.01 15.11
N ILE A 9 55.90 49.58 15.84
CA ILE A 9 55.93 49.11 17.25
C ILE A 9 54.48 48.78 17.74
N ALA A 10 54.33 47.64 18.42
CA ALA A 10 53.22 47.24 19.32
C ALA A 10 53.84 46.86 20.69
N PRO A 11 53.16 46.39 21.77
CA PRO A 11 51.74 46.33 22.19
C PRO A 11 51.58 46.97 23.62
N PRO A 12 50.67 46.61 24.59
CA PRO A 12 50.42 45.26 25.15
C PRO A 12 48.97 44.92 25.58
N SER A 13 48.79 43.64 25.91
CA SER A 13 47.63 42.98 26.54
C SER A 13 47.88 42.72 28.04
N THR A 14 46.88 42.83 28.91
CA THR A 14 46.65 42.07 30.20
C THR A 14 45.38 42.68 30.87
N THR A 15 44.47 42.02 31.60
CA THR A 15 44.52 40.87 32.53
C THR A 15 43.08 40.44 32.91
N HIS A 16 42.86 39.12 33.14
CA HIS A 16 41.71 38.49 33.86
C HIS A 16 41.76 38.78 35.38
N PRO A 17 40.69 38.59 36.22
CA PRO A 17 40.19 37.28 36.74
C PRO A 17 38.64 37.20 36.95
N ALA A 18 37.94 36.06 36.82
CA ALA A 18 37.79 34.85 37.67
C ALA A 18 36.58 34.86 38.63
N ASP A 19 35.96 33.68 38.73
CA ASP A 19 35.13 33.10 39.81
C ASP A 19 33.68 33.53 40.09
N GLY A 20 32.78 32.56 39.88
CA GLY A 20 32.04 31.98 41.02
C GLY A 20 30.53 32.19 41.09
N PRO A 21 29.77 31.29 41.76
CA PRO A 21 28.47 30.78 41.28
C PRO A 21 27.27 31.16 42.17
N SER A 22 26.03 30.79 41.76
CA SER A 22 24.98 30.14 42.60
C SER A 22 23.53 30.55 42.31
N CYS A 23 22.68 29.49 42.26
CA CYS A 23 21.26 29.34 42.65
C CYS A 23 20.11 30.16 42.03
N ASP A 24 19.26 29.41 41.31
CA ASP A 24 17.86 29.09 41.65
C ASP A 24 16.98 30.13 42.35
N ARG A 25 15.90 30.56 41.67
CA ARG A 25 14.55 30.67 42.28
C ARG A 25 13.43 30.79 41.25
N SER A 26 12.73 29.67 41.07
CA SER A 26 11.27 29.49 41.05
C SER A 26 10.30 30.64 40.73
N GLU A 27 9.31 30.26 39.91
CA GLU A 27 7.88 30.60 40.04
C GLU A 27 7.42 32.04 39.76
N LEU A 28 6.57 32.20 38.73
CA LEU A 28 5.17 32.63 38.85
C LEU A 28 4.61 33.00 37.48
N GLN A 29 3.74 32.16 36.92
CA GLN A 29 2.44 32.59 36.38
C GLN A 29 1.60 31.36 35.98
N LYS A 30 0.76 30.94 36.93
CA LYS A 30 -0.49 30.20 36.72
C LYS A 30 -1.63 31.09 37.20
N ALA A 31 -2.82 30.74 36.71
CA ALA A 31 -4.18 31.24 37.02
C ALA A 31 -4.62 32.40 36.11
N GLU A 32 -5.84 32.45 35.58
CA GLU A 32 -7.10 31.65 35.59
C GLU A 32 -8.02 32.38 34.57
N LEU A 33 -9.04 31.85 33.88
CA LEU A 33 -10.27 31.14 34.27
C LEU A 33 -10.81 30.43 33.01
N SER A 34 -11.26 29.17 33.07
CA SER A 34 -12.65 28.72 33.35
C SER A 34 -13.67 29.32 32.36
N SER A 35 -14.52 28.59 31.64
CA SER A 35 -15.36 27.46 32.04
C SER A 35 -16.03 26.84 30.80
N TYR A 36 -16.23 25.51 30.73
CA TYR A 36 -17.48 24.87 30.27
C TYR A 36 -17.35 23.34 30.37
N THR A 37 -18.09 22.74 31.31
CA THR A 37 -18.49 21.32 31.32
C THR A 37 -19.92 21.19 30.79
N PRO A 38 -20.31 20.03 30.23
CA PRO A 38 -21.24 19.20 31.01
C PRO A 38 -21.03 17.67 30.90
N ARG A 39 -21.20 17.05 32.09
CA ARG A 39 -21.83 15.76 32.46
C ARG A 39 -21.65 14.48 31.62
N SER A 40 -21.13 13.47 32.33
CA SER A 40 -21.24 12.04 32.12
C SER A 40 -22.67 11.49 32.27
N LEU A 41 -22.98 10.40 31.55
CA LEU A 41 -23.74 9.25 32.07
C LEU A 41 -23.60 8.06 31.12
N GLY A 42 -23.03 6.96 31.62
CA GLY A 42 -23.34 5.61 31.14
C GLY A 42 -22.20 4.61 31.29
N HIS A 43 -22.32 3.76 32.31
CA HIS A 43 -21.46 2.62 32.62
C HIS A 43 -21.29 1.64 31.44
N ALA A 44 -20.08 1.10 31.30
CA ALA A 44 -19.81 -0.15 30.60
C ALA A 44 -19.09 -1.09 31.59
N PRO A 45 -19.46 -2.38 31.65
CA PRO A 45 -18.95 -3.29 32.67
C PRO A 45 -17.54 -3.78 32.36
N GLU A 46 -16.78 -3.85 33.43
CA GLU A 46 -15.46 -4.43 33.61
C GLU A 46 -15.53 -5.94 33.31
N TRP A 47 -14.75 -6.43 32.33
CA TRP A 47 -14.59 -7.86 32.10
C TRP A 47 -13.27 -8.32 32.72
N ASP A 48 -13.40 -8.90 33.90
CA ASP A 48 -12.40 -9.74 34.54
C ASP A 48 -12.01 -10.90 33.62
N CYS A 49 -10.75 -10.95 33.20
CA CYS A 49 -10.15 -12.15 32.61
C CYS A 49 -9.31 -12.83 33.68
N THR A 50 -9.96 -13.75 34.39
CA THR A 50 -9.35 -14.65 35.35
C THR A 50 -8.23 -15.46 34.69
N ARG A 51 -7.08 -15.42 35.35
CA ARG A 51 -5.87 -16.22 35.08
C ARG A 51 -6.23 -17.72 35.06
N HIS A 52 -5.96 -18.41 33.95
CA HIS A 52 -5.80 -19.86 33.95
C HIS A 52 -4.39 -20.21 33.47
N THR A 53 -3.57 -20.55 34.46
CA THR A 53 -2.28 -21.23 34.36
C THR A 53 -2.49 -22.62 33.75
N GLY A 54 -1.84 -22.88 32.63
CA GLY A 54 -1.82 -24.19 31.99
C GLY A 54 -0.49 -24.41 31.29
N ALA A 55 0.54 -24.73 32.08
CA ALA A 55 1.81 -25.20 31.58
C ALA A 55 1.61 -26.48 30.75
N ARG A 56 2.09 -26.50 29.50
CA ARG A 56 2.42 -27.76 28.81
C ARG A 56 3.82 -27.69 28.24
N ARG A 57 4.60 -28.61 28.79
CA ARG A 57 5.99 -29.00 28.57
C ARG A 57 6.20 -29.40 27.10
N CYS A 58 7.15 -28.76 26.41
CA CYS A 58 7.66 -29.25 25.13
C CYS A 58 8.42 -30.56 25.39
N ARG A 59 8.04 -31.64 24.69
CA ARG A 59 8.79 -32.89 24.66
C ARG A 59 9.67 -32.85 23.41
N GLU A 60 10.98 -32.89 23.61
CA GLU A 60 11.97 -33.21 22.59
C GLU A 60 11.82 -34.68 22.22
N GLU A 61 11.64 -34.99 20.95
CA GLU A 61 12.01 -36.30 20.39
C GLU A 61 12.89 -36.05 19.17
N SER A 62 14.15 -36.41 19.35
CA SER A 62 15.22 -36.45 18.38
C SER A 62 15.24 -37.85 17.77
N VAL A 63 15.21 -37.97 16.44
CA VAL A 63 15.71 -39.16 15.74
C VAL A 63 16.60 -38.72 14.59
N HIS A 64 17.82 -39.23 14.66
CA HIS A 64 18.95 -39.01 13.79
C HIS A 64 18.82 -39.71 12.42
N SER A 65 19.45 -39.07 11.43
CA SER A 65 20.32 -39.67 10.39
C SER A 65 19.69 -40.45 9.22
N GLN A 66 19.84 -39.91 7.99
CA GLN A 66 20.74 -40.53 7.00
C GLN A 66 21.08 -39.67 5.77
N ARG A 67 22.39 -39.42 5.66
CA ARG A 67 23.31 -39.24 4.51
C ARG A 67 22.82 -38.77 3.13
N HIS A 68 23.48 -37.70 2.70
CA HIS A 68 23.80 -37.30 1.33
C HIS A 68 24.45 -38.40 0.47
N ARG A 69 24.14 -38.40 -0.84
CA ARG A 69 25.11 -38.31 -1.97
C ARG A 69 24.42 -37.96 -3.32
N PRO A 70 25.18 -37.50 -4.34
CA PRO A 70 24.72 -36.52 -5.34
C PRO A 70 24.41 -37.10 -6.74
N PHE A 71 23.78 -36.26 -7.56
CA PHE A 71 23.52 -36.46 -9.00
C PHE A 71 24.81 -36.38 -9.85
N PRO A 72 24.94 -37.16 -10.94
CA PRO A 72 26.03 -37.03 -11.89
C PRO A 72 25.65 -36.17 -13.12
N GLU A 73 26.62 -35.38 -13.59
CA GLU A 73 26.70 -34.77 -14.92
C GLU A 73 27.17 -35.80 -15.96
N SER A 74 26.67 -35.69 -17.19
CA SER A 74 27.32 -36.23 -18.39
C SER A 74 27.04 -35.34 -19.59
N ALA A 75 28.12 -34.80 -20.16
CA ALA A 75 28.21 -34.13 -21.47
C ALA A 75 28.31 -35.15 -22.62
N THR A 76 28.45 -34.65 -23.86
CA THR A 76 28.79 -35.29 -25.17
C THR A 76 27.59 -35.20 -26.15
N SER A 77 27.64 -34.78 -27.42
CA SER A 77 28.63 -34.17 -28.34
C SER A 77 27.86 -33.63 -29.56
N LEU A 78 28.49 -32.71 -30.32
CA LEU A 78 28.08 -32.22 -31.64
C LEU A 78 27.98 -33.33 -32.73
N PRO A 79 27.36 -33.03 -33.89
CA PRO A 79 28.21 -32.72 -35.04
C PRO A 79 27.74 -31.55 -35.93
N SER A 80 28.70 -31.01 -36.67
CA SER A 80 28.68 -29.93 -37.65
C SER A 80 28.31 -30.38 -39.07
N THR A 81 27.62 -29.56 -39.87
CA THR A 81 28.17 -28.86 -41.08
C THR A 81 27.11 -28.30 -42.05
N LEU A 82 27.52 -27.18 -42.70
CA LEU A 82 27.20 -26.67 -44.06
C LEU A 82 26.01 -25.71 -44.33
N LYS A 83 26.40 -24.43 -44.47
CA LYS A 83 26.31 -23.52 -45.65
C LYS A 83 24.98 -22.92 -46.16
N GLN A 84 25.18 -21.67 -46.62
CA GLN A 84 24.35 -20.79 -47.48
C GLN A 84 23.17 -20.10 -46.76
N GLY A 85 22.92 -18.81 -46.91
CA GLY A 85 23.40 -17.81 -47.86
C GLY A 85 22.19 -17.01 -48.36
N SER A 86 22.24 -15.68 -48.20
CA SER A 86 21.44 -14.70 -48.93
C SER A 86 19.95 -14.50 -48.52
N LYS A 87 19.60 -13.29 -48.06
CA LYS A 87 19.00 -12.19 -48.85
C LYS A 87 18.05 -11.35 -48.01
N LEU A 88 18.39 -10.06 -47.98
CA LEU A 88 17.52 -8.94 -47.64
C LEU A 88 16.30 -8.94 -48.59
N SER A 89 15.09 -8.78 -48.06
CA SER A 89 13.94 -8.36 -48.86
C SER A 89 13.04 -7.46 -48.04
N GLN A 90 13.03 -6.21 -48.47
CA GLN A 90 12.12 -5.16 -48.06
C GLN A 90 10.68 -5.61 -48.34
N VAL A 91 9.79 -5.51 -47.34
CA VAL A 91 8.36 -5.64 -47.57
C VAL A 91 7.76 -4.24 -47.55
N SER A 92 7.28 -3.85 -48.72
CA SER A 92 6.54 -2.63 -49.00
C SER A 92 5.23 -2.59 -48.21
N ILE A 93 4.98 -1.47 -47.52
CA ILE A 93 3.70 -1.19 -46.85
C ILE A 93 2.74 -0.59 -47.87
N SER A 94 1.77 -1.37 -48.33
CA SER A 94 0.60 -0.88 -49.07
C SER A 94 -0.50 -0.46 -48.09
N ARG A 95 -1.05 0.73 -48.38
CA ARG A 95 -2.13 1.42 -47.66
C ARG A 95 -3.45 0.66 -47.82
N ILE A 96 -4.17 0.41 -46.72
CA ILE A 96 -5.61 0.08 -46.72
C ILE A 96 -6.31 0.89 -45.63
N SER A 97 -7.44 1.48 -46.02
CA SER A 97 -8.35 2.36 -45.26
C SER A 97 -9.13 1.63 -44.14
N PRO A 98 -9.81 2.36 -43.23
CA PRO A 98 -10.18 1.87 -41.91
C PRO A 98 -11.53 1.13 -41.90
N ALA A 99 -11.54 -0.09 -41.38
CA ALA A 99 -12.76 -0.75 -40.93
C ALA A 99 -12.45 -1.63 -39.71
N CYS A 100 -13.33 -1.50 -38.72
CA CYS A 100 -13.32 -2.11 -37.40
C CYS A 100 -13.03 -3.62 -37.41
N VAL A 101 -11.99 -4.05 -36.70
CA VAL A 101 -11.89 -5.41 -36.13
C VAL A 101 -11.26 -5.35 -34.75
N ILE A 102 -11.96 -5.95 -33.80
CA ILE A 102 -11.60 -6.10 -32.39
C ILE A 102 -10.34 -6.96 -32.32
N PHE A 103 -9.23 -6.39 -31.86
CA PHE A 103 -8.02 -7.16 -31.57
C PHE A 103 -7.94 -7.41 -30.07
N THR A 104 -8.14 -8.67 -29.71
CA THR A 104 -7.84 -9.24 -28.41
C THR A 104 -6.35 -9.02 -28.09
N ASP A 105 -6.08 -8.16 -27.12
CA ASP A 105 -4.75 -8.00 -26.51
C ASP A 105 -4.37 -9.28 -25.74
N ILE A 106 -3.74 -10.22 -26.46
CA ILE A 106 -2.94 -11.29 -25.87
C ILE A 106 -1.48 -10.92 -26.10
N LEU A 107 -0.96 -10.05 -25.24
CA LEU A 107 0.47 -9.97 -24.99
C LEU A 107 0.68 -9.70 -23.50
N SER A 108 0.77 -10.78 -22.74
CA SER A 108 1.16 -10.77 -21.34
C SER A 108 2.56 -10.14 -21.22
N SER A 109 2.59 -8.89 -20.76
CA SER A 109 3.78 -8.30 -20.15
C SER A 109 4.15 -9.16 -18.93
N PRO A 110 5.44 -9.46 -18.68
CA PRO A 110 5.85 -10.25 -17.52
C PRO A 110 5.26 -9.63 -16.27
N GLU A 111 4.61 -10.44 -15.43
CA GLU A 111 3.95 -10.04 -14.19
C GLU A 111 4.88 -9.18 -13.32
N SER A 112 4.86 -7.87 -13.58
CA SER A 112 5.18 -6.86 -12.59
C SER A 112 4.16 -7.08 -11.49
N ILE A 113 4.61 -7.32 -10.25
CA ILE A 113 3.70 -7.36 -9.10
C ILE A 113 2.74 -6.17 -9.23
N PRO A 114 1.45 -6.36 -9.50
CA PRO A 114 0.68 -5.27 -10.04
C PRO A 114 0.42 -4.28 -8.92
N SER A 115 0.70 -3.01 -9.20
CA SER A 115 -0.09 -1.95 -8.57
C SER A 115 -1.56 -2.34 -8.71
N ARG A 116 -2.33 -2.22 -7.63
CA ARG A 116 -3.74 -2.61 -7.59
C ARG A 116 -4.50 -1.87 -8.69
N SER A 117 -5.22 -2.61 -9.52
CA SER A 117 -5.95 -2.07 -10.67
C SER A 117 -7.29 -1.41 -10.28
N SER A 118 -7.80 -1.72 -9.08
CA SER A 118 -9.08 -1.22 -8.60
C SER A 118 -9.11 -1.07 -7.08
N GLY A 119 -10.00 -0.18 -6.60
CA GLY A 119 -10.33 -0.08 -5.18
C GLY A 119 -11.22 -1.23 -4.71
N TRP A 120 -11.78 -1.10 -3.49
CA TRP A 120 -12.77 -2.05 -2.99
C TRP A 120 -13.95 -2.15 -3.97
N PRO A 121 -14.40 -3.37 -4.33
CA PRO A 121 -15.48 -3.53 -5.29
C PRO A 121 -16.82 -3.02 -4.73
N VAL A 122 -17.77 -2.73 -5.62
CA VAL A 122 -19.16 -2.40 -5.22
C VAL A 122 -19.89 -3.65 -4.71
N VAL A 123 -19.54 -4.80 -5.27
CA VAL A 123 -20.02 -6.12 -4.87
C VAL A 123 -18.80 -7.04 -4.80
N PHE A 124 -18.51 -7.57 -3.62
CA PHE A 124 -17.46 -8.57 -3.46
C PHE A 124 -17.91 -9.93 -4.04
N PHE A 125 -17.11 -10.48 -4.96
CA PHE A 125 -17.31 -11.82 -5.49
C PHE A 125 -16.39 -12.81 -4.79
N LEU A 126 -16.92 -13.98 -4.42
CA LEU A 126 -16.12 -15.01 -3.78
C LEU A 126 -15.08 -15.57 -4.77
N PRO A 127 -13.84 -15.80 -4.31
CA PRO A 127 -12.86 -16.52 -5.09
C PRO A 127 -13.31 -17.98 -5.25
N ARG A 128 -12.78 -18.65 -6.27
CA ARG A 128 -12.89 -20.10 -6.36
C ARG A 128 -12.06 -20.74 -5.26
N PHE A 129 -12.67 -21.64 -4.50
CA PHE A 129 -11.99 -22.39 -3.45
C PHE A 129 -11.21 -23.58 -4.05
N PRO A 130 -10.28 -24.18 -3.30
CA PRO A 130 -9.63 -25.43 -3.69
C PRO A 130 -10.67 -26.51 -4.02
N TYR A 131 -10.36 -27.38 -4.98
CA TYR A 131 -11.33 -28.34 -5.52
C TYR A 131 -11.98 -29.25 -4.46
N ASP A 132 -11.20 -29.69 -3.47
CA ASP A 132 -11.70 -30.51 -2.36
C ASP A 132 -12.66 -29.72 -1.44
N CYS A 133 -12.48 -28.41 -1.32
CA CYS A 133 -13.35 -27.52 -0.57
C CYS A 133 -14.66 -27.27 -1.31
N GLU A 134 -14.60 -26.98 -2.61
CA GLU A 134 -15.80 -26.81 -3.45
C GLU A 134 -16.68 -28.06 -3.42
N LEU A 135 -16.07 -29.25 -3.60
CA LEU A 135 -16.81 -30.51 -3.57
C LEU A 135 -17.52 -30.75 -2.22
N GLN A 136 -16.89 -30.37 -1.11
CA GLN A 136 -17.50 -30.48 0.22
C GLN A 136 -18.63 -29.46 0.41
N LEU A 137 -18.42 -28.21 -0.02
CA LEU A 137 -19.43 -27.15 0.05
C LEU A 137 -20.65 -27.47 -0.80
N ASP A 138 -20.47 -28.03 -2.00
CA ASP A 138 -21.57 -28.43 -2.89
C ASP A 138 -22.42 -29.55 -2.29
N ARG A 139 -21.77 -30.57 -1.72
CA ARG A 139 -22.47 -31.67 -1.02
C ARG A 139 -23.25 -31.14 0.19
N ALA A 140 -22.62 -30.28 0.99
CA ALA A 140 -23.24 -29.69 2.16
C ALA A 140 -24.38 -28.73 1.81
N ASN A 141 -24.24 -27.93 0.77
CA ASN A 141 -25.31 -27.05 0.27
C ASN A 141 -26.49 -27.86 -0.26
N THR A 142 -26.24 -29.00 -0.91
CA THR A 142 -27.30 -29.93 -1.34
C THR A 142 -28.04 -30.48 -0.13
N ALA A 143 -27.31 -31.00 0.87
CA ALA A 143 -27.91 -31.49 2.12
C ALA A 143 -28.70 -30.42 2.87
N PHE A 144 -28.22 -29.17 2.87
CA PHE A 144 -28.92 -28.02 3.43
C PHE A 144 -30.23 -27.73 2.70
N LYS A 145 -30.26 -27.80 1.36
CA LYS A 145 -31.49 -27.61 0.58
C LYS A 145 -32.52 -28.71 0.83
N GLU A 146 -32.07 -29.94 1.03
CA GLU A 146 -32.94 -31.10 1.24
C GLU A 146 -33.50 -31.18 2.67
N SER A 147 -32.68 -30.87 3.68
CA SER A 147 -33.01 -31.15 5.08
C SER A 147 -32.82 -29.98 6.04
N GLY A 148 -32.30 -28.84 5.56
CA GLY A 148 -31.91 -27.71 6.40
C GLY A 148 -30.65 -27.96 7.25
N THR A 149 -29.94 -29.08 7.01
CA THR A 149 -28.76 -29.45 7.79
C THR A 149 -27.61 -28.48 7.57
N LEU A 150 -27.16 -27.85 8.65
CA LEU A 150 -25.99 -26.97 8.65
C LEU A 150 -24.70 -27.78 8.67
N LEU A 151 -23.69 -27.30 7.97
CA LEU A 151 -22.35 -27.84 7.99
C LEU A 151 -21.55 -27.21 9.12
N ASN A 152 -20.99 -28.03 10.00
CA ASN A 152 -19.90 -27.63 10.86
C ASN A 152 -18.58 -27.93 10.14
N PRO A 153 -17.92 -26.93 9.52
CA PRO A 153 -16.71 -27.18 8.75
C PRO A 153 -15.59 -27.66 9.66
N ASP A 154 -14.87 -28.69 9.24
CA ASP A 154 -13.65 -29.10 9.93
C ASP A 154 -12.57 -28.00 9.86
N MET A 155 -11.51 -28.16 10.65
CA MET A 155 -10.44 -27.17 10.71
C MET A 155 -9.75 -26.95 9.35
N ARG A 156 -9.65 -28.00 8.52
CA ARG A 156 -8.96 -27.96 7.23
C ARG A 156 -9.77 -27.17 6.22
N LEU A 157 -11.05 -27.50 6.06
CA LEU A 157 -12.01 -26.81 5.19
C LEU A 157 -12.12 -25.33 5.59
N LYS A 158 -12.30 -25.06 6.89
CA LYS A 158 -12.37 -23.68 7.40
C LYS A 158 -11.11 -22.89 7.07
N THR A 159 -9.93 -23.49 7.26
CA THR A 159 -8.65 -22.83 6.98
C THR A 159 -8.48 -22.51 5.49
N ALA A 160 -8.83 -23.46 4.61
CA ALA A 160 -8.74 -23.30 3.17
C ALA A 160 -9.65 -22.19 2.64
N ILE A 161 -10.92 -22.15 3.09
CA ILE A 161 -11.85 -21.06 2.75
C ILE A 161 -11.27 -19.71 3.20
N LEU A 162 -10.80 -19.62 4.44
CA LEU A 162 -10.23 -18.39 4.98
C LEU A 162 -8.94 -17.96 4.26
N ASP A 163 -8.10 -18.90 3.81
CA ASP A 163 -6.91 -18.60 2.99
C ASP A 163 -7.31 -18.00 1.65
N SER A 164 -8.21 -18.63 0.90
CA SER A 164 -8.68 -18.12 -0.40
C SER A 164 -9.32 -16.74 -0.27
N LEU A 165 -10.16 -16.53 0.76
CA LEU A 165 -10.75 -15.22 1.02
C LEU A 165 -9.71 -14.17 1.39
N ALA A 166 -8.73 -14.52 2.24
CA ALA A 166 -7.67 -13.59 2.61
C ALA A 166 -6.84 -13.18 1.38
N GLU A 167 -6.51 -14.14 0.51
CA GLU A 167 -5.80 -13.89 -0.75
C GLU A 167 -6.58 -12.98 -1.70
N GLU A 168 -7.90 -13.17 -1.82
CA GLU A 168 -8.74 -12.32 -2.66
C GLU A 168 -8.88 -10.90 -2.07
N ILE A 169 -9.12 -10.78 -0.75
CA ILE A 169 -9.25 -9.48 -0.07
C ILE A 169 -7.99 -8.62 -0.25
N VAL A 170 -6.80 -9.21 -0.13
CA VAL A 170 -5.55 -8.43 -0.22
C VAL A 170 -5.25 -7.91 -1.62
N LYS A 171 -5.89 -8.44 -2.67
CA LYS A 171 -5.83 -7.84 -4.01
C LYS A 171 -6.42 -6.43 -4.02
N TYR A 172 -7.42 -6.17 -3.17
CA TYR A 172 -8.05 -4.86 -3.03
C TYR A 172 -7.45 -4.03 -1.89
N LYS A 173 -7.32 -4.62 -0.68
CA LYS A 173 -6.86 -3.91 0.54
C LYS A 173 -6.14 -4.84 1.52
N VAL A 174 -4.96 -4.44 1.98
CA VAL A 174 -4.25 -5.14 3.07
C VAL A 174 -4.90 -4.87 4.44
N TYR A 175 -5.47 -3.67 4.59
CA TYR A 175 -6.15 -3.19 5.80
C TYR A 175 -7.62 -2.90 5.51
N PRO A 176 -8.46 -3.92 5.29
CA PRO A 176 -9.90 -3.71 5.13
C PRO A 176 -10.51 -3.16 6.43
N SER A 177 -11.57 -2.38 6.28
CA SER A 177 -12.41 -1.88 7.37
C SER A 177 -13.33 -2.98 7.91
N ASP A 178 -13.95 -2.74 9.07
CA ASP A 178 -14.81 -3.74 9.70
C ASP A 178 -16.03 -4.09 8.82
N ASN A 179 -16.63 -3.09 8.16
CA ASN A 179 -17.75 -3.26 7.24
C ASN A 179 -17.35 -4.05 5.98
N GLU A 180 -16.12 -3.85 5.48
CA GLU A 180 -15.62 -4.59 4.31
C GLU A 180 -15.39 -6.07 4.65
N VAL A 181 -14.92 -6.37 5.86
CA VAL A 181 -14.79 -7.76 6.32
C VAL A 181 -16.16 -8.40 6.55
N GLU A 182 -17.14 -7.61 7.01
CA GLU A 182 -18.52 -8.04 7.16
C GLU A 182 -19.18 -8.36 5.82
N GLU A 183 -19.00 -7.53 4.80
CA GLU A 183 -19.49 -7.77 3.43
C GLU A 183 -18.99 -9.12 2.89
N VAL A 184 -17.70 -9.45 3.11
CA VAL A 184 -17.15 -10.75 2.67
C VAL A 184 -17.74 -11.92 3.45
N ALA A 185 -17.92 -11.77 4.77
CA ALA A 185 -18.51 -12.82 5.60
C ALA A 185 -19.98 -13.07 5.22
N GLU A 186 -20.72 -12.01 4.92
CA GLU A 186 -22.09 -12.08 4.44
C GLU A 186 -22.17 -12.73 3.05
N ALA A 187 -21.29 -12.33 2.12
CA ALA A 187 -21.22 -12.93 0.79
C ALA A 187 -20.93 -14.44 0.87
N LEU A 188 -20.02 -14.86 1.77
CA LEU A 188 -19.69 -16.28 1.99
C LEU A 188 -20.93 -17.09 2.38
N VAL A 189 -21.65 -16.64 3.42
CA VAL A 189 -22.83 -17.37 3.91
C VAL A 189 -24.02 -17.27 2.95
N SER A 190 -24.13 -16.18 2.21
CA SER A 190 -25.17 -16.02 1.18
C SER A 190 -24.97 -17.00 0.02
N SER A 191 -23.72 -17.21 -0.42
CA SER A 191 -23.40 -18.19 -1.47
C SER A 191 -23.40 -19.64 -0.95
N HIS A 192 -23.03 -19.85 0.32
CA HIS A 192 -23.03 -21.17 0.96
C HIS A 192 -23.86 -21.17 2.25
N PRO A 193 -25.21 -21.24 2.15
CA PRO A 193 -26.10 -21.23 3.31
C PRO A 193 -25.82 -22.34 4.32
N CYS A 194 -25.21 -23.46 3.89
CA CYS A 194 -24.80 -24.52 4.80
C CYS A 194 -23.77 -24.07 5.85
N LEU A 195 -23.03 -22.98 5.61
CA LEU A 195 -22.02 -22.43 6.54
C LEU A 195 -22.60 -21.49 7.59
N LYS A 196 -23.92 -21.27 7.61
CA LYS A 196 -24.57 -20.36 8.55
C LYS A 196 -24.36 -20.83 10.00
N GLU A 197 -23.89 -19.95 10.87
CA GLU A 197 -23.65 -20.28 12.27
C GLU A 197 -24.97 -20.29 13.08
N PRO A 198 -25.30 -21.40 13.76
CA PRO A 198 -26.52 -21.48 14.56
C PRO A 198 -26.42 -20.54 15.77
N GLY A 199 -27.52 -19.85 16.08
CA GLY A 199 -27.60 -18.92 17.21
C GLY A 199 -26.97 -17.55 16.99
N SER A 200 -26.38 -17.29 15.82
CA SER A 200 -25.93 -15.95 15.44
C SER A 200 -27.08 -15.15 14.81
N ALA A 201 -27.30 -13.91 15.28
CA ALA A 201 -28.35 -13.04 14.74
C ALA A 201 -28.18 -12.77 13.24
N THR A 202 -26.94 -12.67 12.77
CA THR A 202 -26.62 -12.48 11.34
C THR A 202 -26.34 -13.79 10.61
N GLY A 203 -25.88 -14.82 11.34
CA GLY A 203 -25.47 -16.11 10.76
C GLY A 203 -24.04 -16.15 10.21
N TYR A 204 -23.34 -15.02 10.14
CA TYR A 204 -21.95 -14.91 9.64
C TYR A 204 -20.96 -14.27 10.63
N GLY A 205 -21.40 -13.92 11.85
CA GLY A 205 -20.59 -13.20 12.83
C GLY A 205 -19.24 -13.86 13.18
N GLY A 206 -19.20 -15.17 13.39
CA GLY A 206 -17.97 -15.89 13.67
C GLY A 206 -17.08 -16.08 12.44
N TRP A 207 -17.62 -16.08 11.23
CA TRP A 207 -16.84 -15.94 9.99
C TRP A 207 -16.16 -14.58 9.90
N LYS A 208 -16.88 -13.48 10.21
CA LYS A 208 -16.30 -12.14 10.30
C LYS A 208 -15.13 -12.09 11.29
N VAL A 209 -15.30 -12.65 12.48
CA VAL A 209 -14.22 -12.73 13.49
C VAL A 209 -13.04 -13.58 13.00
N SER A 210 -13.32 -14.75 12.41
CA SER A 210 -12.30 -15.65 11.86
C SER A 210 -11.49 -14.97 10.74
N LEU A 211 -12.15 -14.23 9.86
CA LEU A 211 -11.50 -13.43 8.81
C LEU A 211 -10.60 -12.33 9.39
N LYS A 212 -11.04 -11.61 10.43
CA LYS A 212 -10.19 -10.60 11.09
C LYS A 212 -8.89 -11.19 11.61
N TYR A 213 -8.96 -12.35 12.27
CA TYR A 213 -7.77 -13.08 12.74
C TYR A 213 -6.92 -13.58 11.58
N LYS A 214 -7.54 -14.18 10.56
CA LYS A 214 -6.84 -14.67 9.37
C LYS A 214 -6.08 -13.56 8.67
N LEU A 215 -6.71 -12.42 8.42
CA LEU A 215 -6.09 -11.26 7.80
C LEU A 215 -4.94 -10.69 8.65
N ALA A 216 -5.07 -10.71 9.98
CA ALA A 216 -3.97 -10.32 10.87
C ALA A 216 -2.76 -11.27 10.78
N ASN A 217 -3.00 -12.58 10.67
CA ASN A 217 -1.96 -13.58 10.43
C ASN A 217 -1.34 -13.45 9.04
N TYR A 218 -2.17 -13.22 8.02
CA TYR A 218 -1.75 -13.05 6.64
C TYR A 218 -0.89 -11.81 6.48
N ARG A 219 -1.23 -10.69 7.13
CA ARG A 219 -0.35 -9.50 7.21
C ARG A 219 1.00 -9.83 7.83
N ARG A 220 1.07 -10.63 8.90
CA ARG A 220 2.35 -11.09 9.46
C ARG A 220 3.17 -11.91 8.47
N LYS A 221 2.53 -12.76 7.66
CA LYS A 221 3.18 -13.48 6.54
C LYS A 221 3.70 -12.51 5.49
N LEU A 222 2.88 -11.57 5.01
CA LEU A 222 3.29 -10.53 4.05
C LEU A 222 4.45 -9.68 4.54
N LYS A 223 4.49 -9.34 5.83
CA LYS A 223 5.63 -8.62 6.44
C LYS A 223 6.93 -9.42 6.30
N ARG A 224 6.90 -10.73 6.57
CA ARG A 224 8.08 -11.60 6.45
C ARG A 224 8.57 -11.74 5.01
N LEU A 225 7.66 -11.57 4.05
CA LEU A 225 7.97 -11.57 2.61
C LEU A 225 8.44 -10.19 2.10
N GLY A 226 8.59 -9.19 2.97
CA GLY A 226 9.06 -7.86 2.59
C GLY A 226 8.00 -6.99 1.90
N CYS A 227 6.71 -7.21 2.14
CA CYS A 227 5.65 -6.35 1.61
C CYS A 227 5.75 -4.93 2.19
N PRO A 228 6.05 -3.89 1.37
CA PRO A 228 6.29 -2.53 1.87
C PRO A 228 5.09 -1.96 2.62
N GLU A 229 3.87 -2.16 2.11
CA GLU A 229 2.63 -1.66 2.73
C GLU A 229 2.45 -2.13 4.18
N VAL A 230 2.89 -3.35 4.52
CA VAL A 230 2.81 -3.88 5.90
C VAL A 230 4.04 -3.49 6.72
N GLU A 231 5.22 -3.53 6.11
CA GLU A 231 6.48 -3.24 6.76
C GLU A 231 6.53 -1.81 7.32
N LEU A 232 5.92 -0.85 6.63
CA LEU A 232 5.79 0.54 7.10
C LEU A 232 5.22 0.67 8.52
N ASN A 233 4.40 -0.29 8.96
CA ASN A 233 3.75 -0.29 10.26
C ASN A 233 4.47 -1.15 11.31
N SER A 234 5.64 -1.69 11.00
CA SER A 234 6.46 -2.44 11.94
C SER A 234 6.83 -1.57 13.15
N LEU A 235 7.07 -2.20 14.30
CA LEU A 235 7.55 -1.50 15.49
C LEU A 235 8.92 -0.86 15.27
N THR A 236 9.74 -1.41 14.37
CA THR A 236 11.07 -0.86 14.03
C THR A 236 10.98 0.50 13.34
N ASN A 237 9.86 0.78 12.67
CA ASN A 237 9.63 2.05 11.97
C ASN A 237 8.88 3.07 12.85
N LYS A 238 8.70 2.77 14.15
CA LYS A 238 8.05 3.68 15.10
C LYS A 238 9.10 4.40 15.96
N PRO A 239 8.79 5.61 16.45
CA PRO A 239 9.66 6.30 17.40
C PRO A 239 9.88 5.42 18.63
N VAL A 240 11.11 5.41 19.16
CA VAL A 240 11.51 4.59 20.31
C VAL A 240 10.55 4.76 21.49
N ASP A 241 10.12 5.99 21.76
CA ASP A 241 9.23 6.33 22.87
C ASP A 241 7.75 5.94 22.64
N LYS A 242 7.38 5.54 21.41
CA LYS A 242 5.99 5.27 20.99
C LYS A 242 5.87 3.95 20.22
N CYS A 243 6.56 2.92 20.71
CA CYS A 243 6.61 1.56 20.15
C CYS A 243 5.33 0.71 20.38
N THR A 244 4.13 1.28 20.27
CA THR A 244 2.89 0.49 20.35
C THR A 244 2.38 0.13 18.96
N PRO A 245 1.80 -1.07 18.74
CA PRO A 245 1.26 -1.46 17.43
C PRO A 245 0.18 -0.52 16.88
N ALA A 246 -0.60 0.11 17.75
CA ALA A 246 -1.68 1.02 17.39
C ALA A 246 -1.22 2.45 17.05
N TYR A 247 -0.02 2.86 17.48
CA TYR A 247 0.46 4.22 17.24
C TYR A 247 0.73 4.48 15.74
N GLY A 248 0.14 5.55 15.20
CA GLY A 248 0.50 6.09 13.89
C GLY A 248 0.36 5.12 12.71
N VAL A 249 -0.63 4.22 12.72
CA VAL A 249 -0.81 3.22 11.65
C VAL A 249 -1.01 3.90 10.29
N LYS A 250 -0.01 3.74 9.43
CA LYS A 250 0.04 4.17 8.03
C LYS A 250 -0.80 3.23 7.18
N LYS A 251 -1.98 3.68 6.76
CA LYS A 251 -2.92 2.90 5.95
C LYS A 251 -3.52 3.76 4.82
N PRO A 252 -3.97 3.13 3.72
CA PRO A 252 -4.65 3.85 2.65
C PRO A 252 -5.78 4.74 3.17
N ARG A 253 -5.83 5.99 2.71
CA ARG A 253 -6.97 6.90 2.91
C ARG A 253 -7.91 6.84 1.70
N ARG A 254 -9.09 7.47 1.79
CA ARG A 254 -10.18 7.38 0.79
C ARG A 254 -9.64 7.46 -0.65
N ALA A 255 -10.07 6.51 -1.49
CA ALA A 255 -9.71 6.34 -2.90
C ALA A 255 -8.24 6.04 -3.23
N GLN A 256 -7.34 5.91 -2.25
CA GLN A 256 -5.96 5.48 -2.51
C GLN A 256 -5.94 3.97 -2.72
N VAL A 257 -5.72 3.57 -3.97
CA VAL A 257 -5.65 2.18 -4.40
C VAL A 257 -4.20 1.70 -4.25
N ASN A 258 -3.26 2.50 -4.74
CA ASN A 258 -1.83 2.24 -4.66
C ASN A 258 -1.21 3.01 -3.50
N TYR A 259 -1.45 2.52 -2.28
CA TYR A 259 -0.95 3.18 -1.07
C TYR A 259 0.56 3.12 -0.97
N CYS A 260 1.17 1.93 -0.89
CA CYS A 260 2.62 1.76 -0.81
C CYS A 260 3.06 0.59 -1.71
N PRO A 261 3.17 0.82 -3.04
CA PRO A 261 3.49 -0.24 -3.99
C PRO A 261 4.94 -0.75 -3.82
N THR A 262 5.15 -2.00 -4.21
CA THR A 262 6.48 -2.61 -4.37
C THR A 262 7.22 -2.01 -5.55
N TYR A 263 8.55 -2.08 -5.53
CA TYR A 263 9.34 -1.73 -6.71
C TYR A 263 9.06 -2.70 -7.86
N PRO A 264 9.13 -2.23 -9.11
CA PRO A 264 9.06 -3.09 -10.27
C PRO A 264 10.13 -4.19 -10.24
N SER A 265 9.86 -5.31 -10.91
CA SER A 265 10.80 -6.44 -10.97
C SER A 265 12.16 -6.00 -11.53
N GLY A 266 13.24 -6.30 -10.79
CA GLY A 266 14.61 -5.92 -11.17
C GLY A 266 15.04 -4.51 -10.78
N GLU A 267 14.15 -3.70 -10.21
CA GLU A 267 14.47 -2.34 -9.75
C GLU A 267 14.79 -2.33 -8.24
N SER A 268 15.81 -1.57 -7.85
CA SER A 268 16.19 -1.32 -6.45
C SER A 268 16.06 0.16 -6.12
N ALA A 269 16.20 0.52 -4.82
CA ALA A 269 16.18 1.92 -4.41
C ALA A 269 17.29 2.73 -5.12
N GLU A 270 18.46 2.12 -5.30
CA GLU A 270 19.62 2.73 -5.93
C GLU A 270 19.41 2.93 -7.44
N THR A 271 18.79 1.96 -8.13
CA THR A 271 18.49 2.10 -9.56
C THR A 271 17.42 3.18 -9.79
N LEU A 272 16.38 3.22 -8.96
CA LEU A 272 15.33 4.24 -9.04
C LEU A 272 15.86 5.63 -8.69
N GLU A 273 16.84 5.74 -7.78
CA GLU A 273 17.52 7.02 -7.48
C GLU A 273 18.34 7.53 -8.66
N LYS A 274 19.03 6.65 -9.40
CA LYS A 274 19.71 7.02 -10.66
C LYS A 274 18.73 7.51 -11.72
N ILE A 275 17.56 6.88 -11.83
CA ILE A 275 16.50 7.35 -12.74
C ILE A 275 15.99 8.74 -12.30
N ARG A 276 15.88 8.99 -10.99
CA ARG A 276 15.55 10.33 -10.46
C ARG A 276 16.60 11.39 -10.84
N GLU A 277 17.88 11.08 -10.75
CA GLU A 277 18.93 12.02 -11.18
C GLU A 277 18.81 12.37 -12.67
N ASN A 278 18.54 11.37 -13.51
CA ASN A 278 18.28 11.59 -14.93
C ASN A 278 17.02 12.45 -15.16
N LEU A 279 15.96 12.28 -14.35
CA LEU A 279 14.75 13.12 -14.42
C LEU A 279 15.09 14.61 -14.22
N LEU A 280 16.04 14.96 -13.36
CA LEU A 280 16.45 16.37 -13.15
C LEU A 280 17.10 17.00 -14.39
N LEU A 281 17.71 16.18 -15.25
CA LEU A 281 18.26 16.64 -16.52
C LEU A 281 17.15 16.75 -17.58
N ASP A 282 16.24 15.79 -17.63
CA ASP A 282 15.21 15.70 -18.68
C ASP A 282 14.09 16.72 -18.53
N VAL A 283 13.75 17.14 -17.30
CA VAL A 283 12.74 18.20 -17.06
C VAL A 283 13.12 19.53 -17.73
N ARG A 284 14.42 19.76 -18.00
CA ARG A 284 14.90 20.99 -18.65
C ARG A 284 14.92 20.92 -20.17
N LYS A 285 14.72 19.73 -20.75
CA LYS A 285 14.78 19.52 -22.20
C LYS A 285 13.43 19.80 -22.84
N ARG A 286 13.44 20.36 -24.06
CA ARG A 286 12.21 20.58 -24.85
C ARG A 286 11.80 19.27 -25.54
N ASN A 287 10.49 19.04 -25.68
CA ASN A 287 9.89 17.90 -26.38
C ASN A 287 10.22 16.50 -25.80
N ASN A 288 10.59 16.41 -24.53
CA ASN A 288 10.97 15.14 -23.87
C ASN A 288 9.85 14.54 -23.02
N GLU A 289 8.62 14.88 -23.36
CA GLU A 289 7.45 14.65 -22.53
C GLU A 289 7.15 13.16 -22.30
N ASP A 290 7.25 12.34 -23.36
CA ASP A 290 6.96 10.91 -23.27
C ASP A 290 8.05 10.15 -22.52
N THR A 291 9.32 10.52 -22.73
CA THR A 291 10.46 9.96 -21.98
C THR A 291 10.34 10.30 -20.50
N LEU A 292 9.99 11.55 -20.18
CA LEU A 292 9.76 12.00 -18.82
C LEU A 292 8.60 11.20 -18.18
N ALA A 293 7.48 11.04 -18.90
CA ALA A 293 6.33 10.29 -18.41
C ALA A 293 6.69 8.82 -18.10
N ALA A 294 7.47 8.16 -18.96
CA ALA A 294 7.93 6.79 -18.77
C ALA A 294 8.88 6.66 -17.56
N MET A 295 9.81 7.60 -17.38
CA MET A 295 10.69 7.63 -16.22
C MET A 295 9.92 7.90 -14.93
N MET A 296 8.94 8.82 -14.97
CA MET A 296 8.02 9.09 -13.87
C MET A 296 7.22 7.84 -13.52
N GLU A 297 6.73 7.08 -14.49
CA GLU A 297 6.02 5.82 -14.24
C GLU A 297 6.88 4.80 -13.51
N LYS A 298 8.11 4.56 -13.99
CA LYS A 298 9.06 3.63 -13.35
C LYS A 298 9.37 3.99 -11.90
N THR A 299 9.48 5.29 -11.61
CA THR A 299 9.86 5.81 -10.29
C THR A 299 8.66 6.06 -9.35
N PHE A 300 7.44 5.71 -9.76
CA PHE A 300 6.22 5.90 -8.95
C PHE A 300 6.34 5.28 -7.56
N ALA A 301 6.76 4.02 -7.48
CA ALA A 301 6.85 3.33 -6.20
C ALA A 301 7.88 3.98 -5.25
N HIS A 302 9.00 4.43 -5.80
CA HIS A 302 10.04 5.13 -5.03
C HIS A 302 9.52 6.43 -4.42
N ARG A 303 8.92 7.29 -5.25
CA ARG A 303 8.27 8.53 -4.79
C ARG A 303 7.22 8.28 -3.72
N ARG A 304 6.37 7.29 -3.95
CA ARG A 304 5.26 7.00 -3.04
C ARG A 304 5.78 6.54 -1.67
N GLN A 305 6.83 5.73 -1.67
CA GLN A 305 7.48 5.30 -0.43
C GLN A 305 8.15 6.48 0.30
N GLU A 306 8.83 7.38 -0.40
CA GLU A 306 9.43 8.61 0.17
C GLU A 306 8.37 9.48 0.87
N VAL A 307 7.27 9.79 0.18
CA VAL A 307 6.16 10.60 0.76
C VAL A 307 5.57 9.96 2.02
N ILE A 308 5.44 8.63 2.04
CA ILE A 308 4.82 7.93 3.17
C ILE A 308 5.79 7.73 4.32
N ARG A 309 7.06 7.44 4.03
CA ARG A 309 8.09 7.15 5.03
C ARG A 309 8.58 8.43 5.68
N ASP A 310 9.06 9.35 4.86
CA ASP A 310 9.86 10.49 5.29
C ASP A 310 9.00 11.73 5.53
N ALA A 311 7.81 11.77 4.92
CA ALA A 311 6.87 12.90 5.00
C ALA A 311 7.58 14.26 4.79
N PRO A 312 8.33 14.43 3.69
CA PRO A 312 9.16 15.60 3.46
C PRO A 312 8.31 16.88 3.33
N LEU A 313 8.92 18.03 3.61
CA LEU A 313 8.29 19.31 3.33
C LEU A 313 8.05 19.45 1.83
N ILE A 314 6.96 20.13 1.45
CA ILE A 314 6.60 20.28 0.04
C ILE A 314 7.67 21.02 -0.78
N ALA A 315 8.42 21.92 -0.14
CA ALA A 315 9.53 22.64 -0.77
C ALA A 315 10.65 21.67 -1.17
N ASP A 316 11.09 20.81 -0.24
CA ASP A 316 12.14 19.82 -0.49
C ASP A 316 11.66 18.73 -1.46
N TYR A 317 10.40 18.33 -1.36
CA TYR A 317 9.83 17.37 -2.30
C TYR A 317 9.76 17.93 -3.73
N LYS A 318 9.50 19.24 -3.87
CA LYS A 318 9.51 19.94 -5.16
C LYS A 318 10.90 20.03 -5.78
N THR A 319 11.93 20.28 -4.97
CA THR A 319 13.31 20.31 -5.50
C THR A 319 13.77 18.92 -5.93
N ARG A 320 13.35 17.88 -5.22
CA ARG A 320 13.70 16.48 -5.52
C ARG A 320 12.93 15.88 -6.70
N TRP A 321 11.66 16.26 -6.87
CA TRP A 321 10.76 15.79 -7.94
C TRP A 321 10.08 16.93 -8.70
N PRO A 322 10.84 17.79 -9.41
CA PRO A 322 10.28 18.98 -10.06
C PRO A 322 9.24 18.64 -11.14
N ALA A 323 9.38 17.48 -11.80
CA ALA A 323 8.42 17.00 -12.80
C ALA A 323 6.99 16.89 -12.24
N LEU A 324 6.80 16.50 -10.96
CA LEU A 324 5.47 16.38 -10.35
C LEU A 324 4.71 17.70 -10.27
N PHE A 325 5.39 18.83 -10.42
CA PHE A 325 4.78 20.15 -10.33
C PHE A 325 4.38 20.71 -11.71
N CYS A 326 4.41 19.88 -12.76
CA CYS A 326 3.71 20.15 -14.01
C CYS A 326 2.34 19.45 -14.01
N VAL A 327 1.35 20.04 -14.69
CA VAL A 327 -0.04 19.56 -14.69
C VAL A 327 -0.15 18.13 -15.22
N ARG A 328 0.63 17.77 -16.25
CA ARG A 328 0.56 16.44 -16.87
C ARG A 328 1.02 15.36 -15.90
N GLU A 329 2.22 15.49 -15.33
CA GLU A 329 2.75 14.47 -14.41
C GLU A 329 1.99 14.46 -13.08
N LEU A 330 1.50 15.60 -12.59
CA LEU A 330 0.62 15.64 -11.41
C LEU A 330 -0.67 14.85 -11.65
N THR A 331 -1.29 15.03 -12.81
CA THR A 331 -2.50 14.30 -13.21
C THR A 331 -2.23 12.82 -13.38
N ALA A 332 -1.10 12.46 -13.98
CA ALA A 332 -0.67 11.08 -14.13
C ALA A 332 -0.40 10.43 -12.76
N GLU A 333 0.28 11.12 -11.85
CA GLU A 333 0.57 10.64 -10.50
C GLU A 333 -0.72 10.44 -9.69
N PHE A 334 -1.67 11.37 -9.78
CA PHE A 334 -2.99 11.21 -9.17
C PHE A 334 -3.69 9.94 -9.69
N LYS A 335 -3.63 9.70 -11.00
CA LYS A 335 -4.18 8.48 -11.62
C LYS A 335 -3.45 7.23 -11.14
N ARG A 336 -2.12 7.24 -11.00
CA ARG A 336 -1.35 6.12 -10.46
C ARG A 336 -1.76 5.80 -9.01
N ILE A 337 -2.02 6.80 -8.19
CA ILE A 337 -2.45 6.60 -6.77
C ILE A 337 -3.88 6.09 -6.66
N THR A 338 -4.81 6.64 -7.46
CA THR A 338 -6.25 6.48 -7.26
C THR A 338 -6.99 5.67 -8.31
N THR A 339 -6.30 5.32 -9.40
CA THR A 339 -6.85 4.75 -10.65
C THR A 339 -7.89 5.63 -11.36
N VAL A 340 -8.12 6.85 -10.90
CA VAL A 340 -9.10 7.81 -11.45
C VAL A 340 -8.41 8.91 -12.23
N SER A 341 -8.94 9.26 -13.40
CA SER A 341 -8.50 10.44 -14.16
C SER A 341 -8.98 11.73 -13.47
N LEU A 342 -8.04 12.50 -12.92
CA LEU A 342 -8.34 13.73 -12.17
C LEU A 342 -9.18 14.71 -12.99
N LEU A 343 -8.68 15.09 -14.17
CA LEU A 343 -9.29 16.11 -15.01
C LEU A 343 -10.66 15.67 -15.52
N SER A 344 -10.77 14.45 -16.07
CA SER A 344 -12.05 13.92 -16.56
C SER A 344 -13.10 13.86 -15.45
N LYS A 345 -12.72 13.37 -14.26
CA LYS A 345 -13.63 13.30 -13.11
C LYS A 345 -14.04 14.70 -12.63
N PHE A 346 -13.10 15.62 -12.57
CA PHE A 346 -13.34 17.01 -12.17
C PHE A 346 -14.33 17.68 -13.13
N PHE A 347 -14.06 17.66 -14.44
CA PHE A 347 -14.93 18.29 -15.44
C PHE A 347 -16.31 17.65 -15.48
N SER A 348 -16.40 16.31 -15.45
CA SER A 348 -17.70 15.62 -15.37
C SER A 348 -18.52 16.04 -14.14
N LYS A 349 -17.88 16.23 -12.98
CA LYS A 349 -18.56 16.72 -11.78
C LYS A 349 -18.89 18.20 -11.85
N LEU A 350 -18.03 19.01 -12.46
CA LEU A 350 -18.26 20.43 -12.67
C LEU A 350 -19.47 20.63 -13.59
N ASP A 351 -19.56 19.91 -14.70
CA ASP A 351 -20.68 19.98 -15.64
C ASP A 351 -21.99 19.59 -14.94
N ALA A 352 -21.99 18.49 -14.19
CA ALA A 352 -23.16 18.01 -13.44
C ALA A 352 -23.65 19.00 -12.37
N HIS A 353 -22.79 19.90 -11.88
CA HIS A 353 -23.12 20.87 -10.82
C HIS A 353 -23.17 22.32 -11.31
N SER A 354 -22.75 22.60 -12.54
CA SER A 354 -22.61 23.93 -13.13
C SER A 354 -23.90 24.74 -13.05
N SER A 355 -25.03 24.16 -13.50
CA SER A 355 -26.34 24.79 -13.47
C SER A 355 -26.79 25.19 -12.07
N LYS A 356 -26.54 24.33 -11.07
CA LYS A 356 -26.83 24.62 -9.66
C LYS A 356 -25.94 25.73 -9.11
N LEU A 357 -24.66 25.74 -9.46
CA LEU A 357 -23.71 26.80 -9.08
C LEU A 357 -24.13 28.15 -9.67
N MET A 358 -24.48 28.19 -10.96
CA MET A 358 -24.95 29.41 -11.63
C MET A 358 -26.25 29.95 -11.03
N ARG A 359 -27.17 29.07 -10.63
CA ARG A 359 -28.40 29.47 -9.95
C ARG A 359 -28.15 30.07 -8.55
N VAL A 360 -27.13 29.59 -7.84
CA VAL A 360 -26.76 30.14 -6.53
C VAL A 360 -26.04 31.47 -6.67
N SER A 361 -25.17 31.64 -7.68
CA SER A 361 -24.48 32.92 -7.92
C SER A 361 -25.43 34.01 -8.41
N GLY A 362 -26.41 33.68 -9.25
CA GLY A 362 -27.43 34.63 -9.72
C GLY A 362 -28.37 35.16 -8.63
N LYS A 363 -28.47 34.47 -7.49
CA LYS A 363 -29.26 34.93 -6.32
C LYS A 363 -28.49 35.86 -5.38
N LYS A 364 -27.19 36.09 -5.64
CA LYS A 364 -26.30 36.92 -4.83
C LYS A 364 -26.12 38.35 -5.36
N GLY A 365 -27.12 38.86 -6.10
CA GLY A 365 -27.29 40.28 -6.39
C GLY A 365 -28.34 40.89 -5.46
N GLY A 366 -28.06 40.94 -4.16
CA GLY A 366 -28.88 41.67 -3.19
C GLY A 366 -28.40 43.12 -3.10
N VAL A 367 -29.34 44.05 -3.24
CA VAL A 367 -29.21 45.52 -3.25
C VAL A 367 -28.23 46.05 -2.20
N GLN A 368 -27.30 46.93 -2.62
CA GLN A 368 -26.57 47.83 -1.70
C GLN A 368 -27.63 48.68 -0.97
N GLY A 369 -27.79 48.41 0.33
CA GLY A 369 -28.66 49.19 1.21
C GLY A 369 -28.14 50.60 1.43
#